data_AF-A0A4Q3WD48-F1
#
_entry.id   AF-A0A4Q3WD48-F1
#
_cell.length_a   1.000
_cell.length_b   1.000
_cell.length_c   1.000
_cell.angle_alpha   90.00
_cell.angle_beta   90.00
_cell.angle_gamma   90.00
#
_symmetry.space_group_name_H-M   'P 1'
#
loop_
_entity.id
_entity.type
_entity.pdbx_description
1 polymer ?
#
loop_
_entity_poly.entity_id
_entity_poly.type
_entity_poly.pdbx_seq_one_letter_code
_entity_poly.pdbx_strand_id
1 'polypeptide(L)'
;MSELFIKQELFKLLPSLDGVLFDVDGVLLDVTQSFRAAICDTVQHYAVHQLEIESNYPLLTPEETEFFKFAGGFNDDWDLTNAAVMLIVAKLAQTDARDAKSIHEMAPTWRDYT
;
A
#
# COMPACT_ATOMS: atom_id res chain seq x y z
N MET A 1 22.29 -3.25 -19.06
CA MET A 1 22.69 -4.68 -18.93
C MET A 1 21.83 -5.29 -17.86
N SER A 2 21.39 -6.53 -18.02
CA SER A 2 20.65 -7.25 -16.98
C SER A 2 21.65 -7.83 -15.98
N GLU A 3 21.49 -7.54 -14.70
CA GLU A 3 22.35 -8.04 -13.62
C GLU A 3 21.59 -9.10 -12.81
N LEU A 4 22.27 -10.19 -12.45
CA LEU A 4 21.69 -11.27 -11.64
C LEU A 4 22.41 -11.30 -10.29
N PHE A 5 21.69 -11.03 -9.22
CA PHE A 5 22.20 -11.10 -7.85
C PHE A 5 22.02 -12.51 -7.31
N ILE A 6 23.12 -13.11 -6.86
CA ILE A 6 23.13 -14.49 -6.35
C ILE A 6 23.86 -14.47 -5.02
N LYS A 7 23.29 -15.16 -4.02
CA LYS A 7 23.99 -15.37 -2.76
C LYS A 7 25.28 -16.13 -3.01
N GLN A 8 26.39 -15.67 -2.43
CA GLN A 8 27.73 -16.14 -2.76
C GLN A 8 27.90 -17.65 -2.56
N GLU A 9 27.24 -18.22 -1.55
CA GLU A 9 27.24 -19.65 -1.25
C GLU A 9 26.59 -20.52 -2.34
N LEU A 10 25.64 -19.97 -3.09
CA LEU A 10 24.94 -20.68 -4.18
C LEU A 10 25.73 -20.65 -5.50
N PHE A 11 26.77 -19.80 -5.60
CA PHE A 11 27.52 -19.62 -6.85
C PHE A 11 28.15 -20.93 -7.36
N LYS A 12 28.59 -21.80 -6.45
CA LYS A 12 29.19 -23.10 -6.78
C LYS A 12 28.19 -24.11 -7.34
N LEU A 13 26.89 -23.91 -7.08
CA LEU A 13 25.82 -24.82 -7.50
C LEU A 13 25.30 -24.48 -8.90
N LEU A 14 25.50 -23.24 -9.37
CA LEU A 14 25.00 -22.76 -10.68
C LEU A 14 25.36 -23.66 -11.86
N PRO A 15 26.60 -24.19 -11.99
CA PRO A 15 26.94 -25.03 -13.14
C PRO A 15 26.21 -26.38 -13.17
N SER A 16 25.61 -26.79 -12.05
CA SER A 16 24.88 -28.06 -11.91
C SER A 16 23.36 -27.90 -11.87
N LEU A 17 22.84 -26.69 -12.04
CA LEU A 17 21.38 -26.48 -12.07
C LEU A 17 20.83 -26.74 -13.46
N ASP A 18 19.79 -27.56 -13.55
CA ASP A 18 19.03 -27.77 -14.78
C ASP A 18 18.02 -26.63 -15.04
N GLY A 19 17.74 -25.78 -14.04
CA GLY A 19 16.81 -24.66 -14.16
C GLY A 19 16.86 -23.71 -12.97
N VAL A 20 16.37 -22.49 -13.18
CA VAL A 20 16.22 -21.46 -12.15
C VAL A 20 14.80 -20.92 -12.23
N LEU A 21 14.10 -20.89 -11.10
CA LEU A 21 12.76 -20.31 -10.98
C LEU A 21 12.87 -18.91 -10.38
N PHE A 22 12.24 -17.94 -11.03
CA PHE A 22 12.19 -16.57 -10.57
C PHE A 22 10.76 -16.23 -10.17
N ASP A 23 10.61 -15.62 -9.00
CA ASP A 23 9.41 -14.84 -8.72
C ASP A 23 9.40 -13.58 -9.58
N VAL A 24 8.25 -12.92 -9.70
CA VAL A 24 8.11 -11.72 -10.52
C VAL A 24 8.33 -10.47 -9.68
N ASP A 25 7.49 -10.27 -8.67
CA ASP A 25 7.41 -9.03 -7.92
C ASP A 25 8.56 -8.91 -6.91
N GLY A 26 9.36 -7.87 -7.04
CA GLY A 26 10.56 -7.66 -6.22
C GLY A 26 11.76 -8.54 -6.61
N VAL A 27 11.64 -9.34 -7.70
CA VAL A 27 12.75 -10.15 -8.25
C VAL A 27 13.03 -9.79 -9.70
N LEU A 28 12.05 -9.97 -10.60
CA LEU A 28 12.19 -9.59 -12.01
C LEU A 28 11.72 -8.15 -12.25
N LEU A 29 10.75 -7.69 -11.47
CA LEU A 29 10.17 -6.35 -11.57
C LEU A 29 10.33 -5.60 -10.25
N ASP A 30 10.80 -4.36 -10.33
CA ASP A 30 10.71 -3.42 -9.23
C ASP A 30 9.26 -2.92 -9.11
N VAL A 31 8.60 -3.33 -8.02
CA VAL A 31 7.21 -2.99 -7.72
C VAL A 31 7.07 -1.91 -6.65
N THR A 32 8.18 -1.25 -6.26
CA THR A 32 8.20 -0.28 -5.16
C THR A 32 7.22 0.88 -5.37
N GLN A 33 6.95 1.26 -6.63
CA GLN A 33 6.03 2.34 -7.01
C GLN A 33 4.75 1.82 -7.70
N SER A 34 4.38 0.54 -7.48
CA SER A 34 3.24 -0.10 -8.14
C SER A 34 2.02 -0.19 -7.20
N PHE A 35 1.75 -1.37 -6.64
CA PHE A 35 0.51 -1.69 -5.92
C PHE A 35 0.15 -0.70 -4.81
N ARG A 36 1.12 -0.35 -3.95
CA ARG A 36 0.90 0.59 -2.85
C ARG A 36 0.54 2.00 -3.34
N ALA A 37 1.16 2.45 -4.42
CA ALA A 37 0.84 3.73 -5.04
C ALA A 37 -0.59 3.70 -5.61
N ALA A 38 -0.95 2.62 -6.33
CA ALA A 38 -2.30 2.44 -6.87
C ALA A 38 -3.39 2.44 -5.79
N ILE A 39 -3.14 1.79 -4.65
CA ILE A 39 -4.04 1.84 -3.48
C ILE A 39 -4.21 3.29 -3.02
N CYS A 40 -3.11 4.01 -2.76
CA CYS A 40 -3.16 5.38 -2.24
C CYS A 40 -3.87 6.33 -3.22
N ASP A 41 -3.56 6.23 -4.51
CA ASP A 41 -4.19 7.02 -5.57
C ASP A 41 -5.68 6.71 -5.68
N THR A 42 -6.09 5.45 -5.53
CA THR A 42 -7.50 5.04 -5.57
C THR A 42 -8.27 5.59 -4.38
N VAL A 43 -7.71 5.48 -3.16
CA VAL A 43 -8.31 6.05 -1.94
C VAL A 43 -8.46 7.56 -2.08
N GLN A 44 -7.40 8.25 -2.52
CA GLN A 44 -7.41 9.71 -2.72
C GLN A 44 -8.44 10.12 -3.77
N HIS A 45 -8.45 9.43 -4.93
CA HIS A 45 -9.39 9.71 -6.01
C HIS A 45 -10.84 9.55 -5.55
N TYR A 46 -11.15 8.45 -4.86
CA TYR A 46 -12.49 8.21 -4.34
C TYR A 46 -12.90 9.29 -3.33
N ALA A 47 -12.02 9.61 -2.39
CA ALA A 47 -12.29 10.64 -1.39
C ALA A 47 -12.57 12.02 -1.99
N VAL A 48 -11.81 12.43 -3.00
CA VAL A 48 -11.99 13.72 -3.66
C VAL A 48 -13.27 13.76 -4.49
N HIS A 49 -13.52 12.72 -5.29
CA HIS A 49 -14.58 12.76 -6.29
C HIS A 49 -15.93 12.21 -5.82
N GLN A 50 -15.94 11.35 -4.79
CA GLN A 50 -17.17 10.73 -4.26
C GLN A 50 -17.53 11.23 -2.86
N LEU A 51 -16.54 11.62 -2.06
CA LEU A 51 -16.76 12.13 -0.69
C LEU A 51 -16.56 13.65 -0.58
N GLU A 52 -16.20 14.32 -1.67
CA GLU A 52 -16.00 15.78 -1.76
C GLU A 52 -14.97 16.30 -0.75
N ILE A 53 -13.93 15.52 -0.46
CA ILE A 53 -12.80 15.92 0.40
C ILE A 53 -11.80 16.76 -0.43
N GLU A 54 -11.35 17.88 0.11
CA GLU A 54 -10.29 18.69 -0.48
C GLU A 54 -8.95 17.95 -0.46
N SER A 55 -8.30 17.87 -1.63
CA SER A 55 -7.03 17.16 -1.83
C SER A 55 -5.81 17.98 -1.38
N ASN A 56 -5.78 18.42 -0.12
CA ASN A 56 -4.68 19.23 0.43
C ASN A 56 -3.55 18.39 1.08
N TYR A 57 -3.75 17.08 1.22
CA TYR A 57 -2.85 16.15 1.90
C TYR A 57 -3.15 14.70 1.46
N PRO A 58 -2.17 13.78 1.44
CA PRO A 58 -2.45 12.36 1.17
C PRO A 58 -3.28 11.75 2.30
N LEU A 59 -4.44 11.16 1.96
CA LEU A 59 -5.27 10.46 2.94
C LEU A 59 -4.66 9.14 3.41
N LEU A 60 -3.79 8.53 2.60
CA LEU A 60 -3.07 7.30 2.93
C LEU A 60 -1.71 7.34 2.21
N THR A 61 -0.63 6.96 2.90
CA THR A 61 0.70 6.81 2.28
C THR A 61 1.10 5.35 2.06
N PRO A 62 2.07 5.07 1.15
CA PRO A 62 2.57 3.72 0.95
C PRO A 62 3.09 3.05 2.22
N GLU A 63 3.70 3.79 3.13
CA GLU A 63 4.16 3.29 4.43
C GLU A 63 2.97 2.93 5.33
N GLU A 64 1.90 3.72 5.28
CA GLU A 64 0.69 3.46 6.07
C GLU A 64 -0.09 2.24 5.57
N THR A 65 0.04 1.87 4.29
CA THR A 65 -0.51 0.60 3.78
C THR A 65 0.09 -0.63 4.46
N GLU A 66 1.31 -0.54 4.98
CA GLU A 66 1.96 -1.67 5.68
C GLU A 66 1.23 -2.00 6.98
N PHE A 67 0.63 -1.01 7.64
CA PHE A 67 -0.13 -1.24 8.87
C PHE A 67 -1.28 -2.22 8.63
N PHE A 68 -2.04 -2.06 7.54
CA PHE A 68 -3.08 -3.02 7.17
C PHE A 68 -2.54 -4.43 6.94
N LYS A 69 -1.38 -4.55 6.27
CA LYS A 69 -0.75 -5.85 6.04
C LYS A 69 -0.31 -6.50 7.36
N PHE A 70 0.15 -5.72 8.35
CA PHE A 70 0.52 -6.22 9.67
C PHE A 70 -0.67 -6.63 10.55
N ALA A 71 -1.81 -5.94 10.45
CA ALA A 71 -3.04 -6.30 11.16
C ALA A 71 -3.59 -7.68 10.72
N GLY A 72 -3.20 -8.16 9.53
CA GLY A 72 -3.68 -9.40 8.94
C GLY A 72 -5.06 -9.25 8.29
N GLY A 73 -5.41 -10.17 7.39
CA GLY A 73 -6.69 -10.14 6.67
C GLY A 73 -6.75 -9.21 5.46
N PHE A 74 -5.75 -8.35 5.24
CA PHE A 74 -5.70 -7.39 4.13
C PHE A 74 -4.66 -7.75 3.06
N ASN A 75 -4.46 -9.03 2.77
CA ASN A 75 -3.50 -9.44 1.75
C ASN A 75 -3.92 -9.00 0.34
N ASP A 76 -5.23 -8.92 0.09
CA ASP A 76 -5.82 -8.37 -1.13
C ASP A 76 -5.84 -6.84 -1.08
N ASP A 77 -5.39 -6.20 -2.16
CA ASP A 77 -5.29 -4.75 -2.25
C ASP A 77 -6.66 -4.07 -2.40
N TRP A 78 -7.67 -4.75 -2.94
CA TRP A 78 -9.05 -4.25 -2.97
C TRP A 78 -9.65 -4.23 -1.58
N ASP A 79 -9.43 -5.26 -0.77
CA ASP A 79 -9.90 -5.30 0.61
C ASP A 79 -9.25 -4.20 1.46
N LEU A 80 -7.94 -4.00 1.30
CA LEU A 80 -7.22 -2.92 1.95
C LEU A 80 -7.77 -1.54 1.52
N THR A 81 -7.94 -1.32 0.22
CA THR A 81 -8.46 -0.07 -0.33
C THR A 81 -9.86 0.22 0.21
N ASN A 82 -10.74 -0.79 0.22
CA ASN A 82 -12.09 -0.66 0.79
C ASN A 82 -12.04 -0.31 2.28
N ALA A 83 -11.20 -0.99 3.07
CA ALA A 83 -11.07 -0.72 4.49
C ALA A 83 -10.58 0.71 4.78
N ALA A 84 -9.61 1.19 4.01
CA ALA A 84 -9.11 2.56 4.12
C ALA A 84 -10.22 3.59 3.83
N VAL A 85 -10.99 3.40 2.75
CA VAL A 85 -12.13 4.26 2.42
C VAL A 85 -13.21 4.20 3.51
N MET A 86 -13.54 3.01 4.01
CA MET A 86 -14.53 2.86 5.09
C MET A 86 -14.11 3.61 6.36
N LEU A 87 -12.82 3.59 6.71
CA LEU A 87 -12.34 4.35 7.85
C LEU A 87 -12.50 5.86 7.64
N ILE A 88 -12.19 6.36 6.45
CA ILE A 88 -12.37 7.77 6.08
C ILE A 88 -13.86 8.17 6.21
N VAL A 89 -14.77 7.34 5.70
CA VAL A 89 -16.22 7.56 5.83
C VAL A 89 -16.65 7.58 7.30
N ALA A 90 -16.12 6.66 8.12
CA ALA A 90 -16.41 6.63 9.55
C ALA A 90 -15.90 7.88 10.30
N LYS A 91 -14.75 8.43 9.89
CA LYS A 91 -14.24 9.71 10.41
C LYS A 91 -15.13 10.88 10.00
N LEU A 92 -15.52 10.94 8.73
CA LEU A 92 -16.44 11.98 8.21
C LEU A 92 -17.79 12.00 8.94
N ALA A 93 -18.29 10.86 9.41
CA ALA A 93 -19.51 10.80 10.20
C ALA A 93 -19.40 11.48 11.58
N GLN A 94 -18.19 11.82 12.01
CA GLN A 94 -17.87 12.40 13.32
C GLN A 94 -17.37 13.85 13.23
N THR A 95 -17.25 14.42 12.01
CA THR A 95 -16.71 15.76 11.80
C THR A 95 -17.30 16.45 10.57
N ASP A 96 -17.40 17.77 10.63
CA ASP A 96 -17.73 18.61 9.47
C ASP A 96 -16.50 18.97 8.63
N ALA A 97 -15.30 18.55 9.05
CA ALA A 97 -14.09 18.77 8.28
C ALA A 97 -14.21 18.17 6.86
N ARG A 98 -13.70 18.90 5.88
CA ARG A 98 -13.66 18.49 4.47
C ARG A 98 -12.27 18.51 3.88
N ASP A 99 -11.26 18.83 4.67
CA ASP A 99 -9.89 18.84 4.20
C ASP A 99 -9.17 17.53 4.58
N ALA A 100 -8.40 16.98 3.63
CA ALA A 100 -7.76 15.68 3.80
C ALA A 100 -6.81 15.63 5.00
N LYS A 101 -6.10 16.74 5.30
CA LYS A 101 -5.19 16.80 6.43
C LYS A 101 -5.90 16.58 7.77
N SER A 102 -6.97 17.32 8.03
CA SER A 102 -7.76 17.16 9.26
C SER A 102 -8.31 15.75 9.41
N ILE A 103 -8.76 15.14 8.30
CA ILE A 103 -9.30 13.77 8.29
C ILE A 103 -8.19 12.74 8.53
N HIS A 104 -6.99 12.94 7.95
CA HIS A 104 -5.84 12.06 8.15
C HIS A 104 -5.41 12.03 9.63
N GLU A 105 -5.24 13.21 10.23
CA GLU A 105 -4.76 13.38 11.61
C GLU A 105 -5.80 12.97 12.68
N MET A 106 -7.07 12.89 12.30
CA MET A 106 -8.16 12.54 13.22
C MET A 106 -8.04 11.09 13.72
N ALA A 107 -8.28 10.88 15.02
CA ALA A 107 -8.37 9.55 15.59
C ALA A 107 -9.64 8.80 15.11
N PRO A 108 -9.57 7.48 14.91
CA PRO A 108 -8.39 6.63 15.05
C PRO A 108 -7.42 6.80 13.87
N THR A 109 -6.14 6.82 14.18
CA THR A 109 -5.05 6.88 13.20
C THR A 109 -4.83 5.52 12.56
N TRP A 110 -4.12 5.46 11.43
CA TRP A 110 -3.78 4.21 10.75
C TRP A 110 -3.01 3.23 11.66
N ARG A 111 -2.30 3.74 12.67
CA ARG A 111 -1.51 2.96 13.63
C ARG A 111 -2.34 2.33 14.75
N ASP A 112 -3.56 2.81 14.98
CA ASP A 112 -4.38 2.33 16.10
C ASP A 112 -5.04 0.97 15.82
N TYR A 113 -4.95 0.48 14.59
CA TYR A 113 -5.54 -0.79 14.14
C TYR A 113 -4.52 -1.90 13.85
N THR A 114 -3.27 -1.69 14.24
CA THR A 114 -2.17 -2.68 14.21
C THR A 114 -1.68 -2.99 15.61
#